data_AF-A0A350UID2-F1
#
_entry.id   AF-A0A350UID2-F1
#
_cell.length_a   1.000
_cell.length_b   1.000
_cell.length_c   1.000
_cell.angle_alpha   90.00
_cell.angle_beta   90.00
_cell.angle_gamma   90.00
#
_symmetry.space_group_name_H-M   'P 1'
#
loop_
_entity.id
_entity.type
_entity.pdbx_description
1 polymer ?
#
loop_
_entity_poly.entity_id
_entity_poly.type
_entity_poly.pdbx_seq_one_letter_code
_entity_poly.pdbx_strand_id
1 'polypeptide(L)'
;MNPIERFHDYLASLEQRLRWKAWALGAAAIALAALLGTLAGAFAANRYAFSEASLFWARFALFLAIGFALVFGLVLPWLRVSRRRAASEAERRHPAFEQRLATLATSPEDGNPFRALLAEEALDRAAGFPPQRLVTPQTLLGLSLAGALGAGALLWLTLAGPGPLGYGAGLLWAGPPKDGGQSYYRILVQPGDRKVRKGADLVVEAQLLGFDAPEVRLLARPAGASKWETLVMEPKEGVAGGYGFLLAGLSEPLEYLVEAGRVRSSLHNISVVDLPAVRKIRVTYNFPSWMNVRAQVEDPGGDLRAVEGTEAEILVETDRPLSQGLLLLDDGSRVALESRGGNLAAGKITIRKDGLYS
;
A
#
# COMPACT_ATOMS: atom_id res chain seq x y z
N MET A 1 -46.86 -43.30 24.27
CA MET A 1 -45.45 -42.88 24.40
C MET A 1 -44.97 -43.20 25.79
N ASN A 2 -43.89 -43.97 25.88
CA ASN A 2 -43.29 -44.41 27.13
C ASN A 2 -42.77 -43.16 27.90
N PRO A 3 -42.97 -43.03 29.23
CA PRO A 3 -42.43 -41.93 30.03
C PRO A 3 -40.91 -41.72 29.83
N ILE A 4 -40.18 -42.80 29.58
CA ILE A 4 -38.73 -42.76 29.32
C ILE A 4 -38.39 -42.07 27.99
N GLU A 5 -39.20 -42.30 26.94
CA GLU A 5 -39.01 -41.63 25.63
C GLU A 5 -39.23 -40.12 25.77
N ARG A 6 -40.30 -39.71 26.45
CA ARG A 6 -40.58 -38.29 26.72
C ARG A 6 -39.49 -37.62 27.55
N PHE A 7 -38.90 -38.35 28.49
CA PHE A 7 -37.76 -37.88 29.28
C PHE A 7 -36.48 -37.69 28.44
N HIS A 8 -36.19 -38.63 27.53
CA HIS A 8 -35.08 -38.51 26.59
C HIS A 8 -35.27 -37.33 25.63
N ASP A 9 -36.48 -37.11 25.12
CA ASP A 9 -36.81 -35.96 24.27
C ASP A 9 -36.63 -34.63 25.02
N TYR A 10 -37.04 -34.58 26.29
CA TYR A 10 -36.83 -33.41 27.15
C TYR A 10 -35.34 -33.12 27.36
N LEU A 11 -34.53 -34.13 27.72
CA LEU A 11 -33.08 -33.99 27.87
C LEU A 11 -32.38 -33.60 26.57
N ALA A 12 -32.79 -34.18 25.44
CA ALA A 12 -32.25 -33.83 24.12
C ALA A 12 -32.54 -32.37 23.77
N SER A 13 -33.75 -31.88 24.06
CA SER A 13 -34.11 -30.47 23.85
C SER A 13 -33.30 -29.51 24.73
N LEU A 14 -32.98 -29.92 25.96
CA LEU A 14 -32.19 -29.16 26.92
C LEU A 14 -30.71 -29.12 26.51
N GLU A 15 -30.16 -30.27 26.10
CA GLU A 15 -28.82 -30.40 25.53
C GLU A 15 -28.66 -29.54 24.28
N GLN A 16 -29.63 -29.59 23.36
CA GLN A 16 -29.61 -28.80 22.13
C GLN A 16 -29.61 -27.30 22.41
N ARG A 17 -30.39 -26.83 23.39
CA ARG A 17 -30.41 -25.40 23.77
C ARG A 17 -29.12 -24.95 24.44
N LEU A 18 -28.51 -25.78 25.28
CA LEU A 18 -27.20 -25.49 25.86
C LEU A 18 -26.10 -25.44 24.80
N ARG A 19 -26.18 -26.33 23.79
CA ARG A 19 -25.30 -26.27 22.60
C ARG A 19 -25.52 -24.99 21.81
N TRP A 20 -26.77 -24.59 21.54
CA TRP A 20 -27.07 -23.32 20.88
C TRP A 20 -26.55 -22.11 21.64
N LYS A 21 -26.63 -22.12 22.98
CA LYS A 21 -26.03 -21.08 23.82
C LYS A 21 -24.51 -21.04 23.68
N ALA A 22 -23.85 -22.20 23.75
CA ALA A 22 -22.41 -22.29 23.56
C ALA A 22 -21.98 -21.82 22.16
N TRP A 23 -22.76 -22.16 21.13
CA TRP A 23 -22.55 -21.68 19.76
C TRP A 23 -22.70 -20.17 19.62
N ALA A 24 -23.78 -19.58 20.17
CA ALA A 24 -23.99 -18.15 20.12
C ALA A 24 -22.88 -17.38 20.88
N LEU A 25 -22.42 -17.92 22.02
CA LEU A 25 -21.38 -17.30 22.83
C LEU A 25 -20.00 -17.41 22.18
N GLY A 26 -19.70 -18.57 21.59
CA GLY A 26 -18.50 -18.77 20.79
C GLY A 26 -18.48 -17.86 19.56
N ALA A 27 -19.59 -17.78 18.82
CA ALA A 27 -19.70 -16.92 17.64
C ALA A 27 -19.51 -15.43 18.00
N ALA A 28 -20.14 -14.97 19.09
CA ALA A 28 -19.96 -13.61 19.58
C ALA A 28 -18.51 -13.33 20.02
N ALA A 29 -17.88 -14.27 20.74
CA ALA A 29 -16.50 -14.15 21.16
C ALA A 29 -15.51 -14.11 19.98
N ILE A 30 -15.73 -14.94 18.96
CA ILE A 30 -14.93 -14.96 17.73
C ILE A 30 -15.11 -13.64 16.96
N ALA A 31 -16.34 -13.17 16.78
CA ALA A 31 -16.61 -11.91 16.09
C ALA A 31 -15.95 -10.72 16.81
N LEU A 32 -16.04 -10.68 18.14
CA LEU A 32 -15.41 -9.65 18.96
C LEU A 32 -13.87 -9.72 18.88
N ALA A 33 -13.28 -10.92 18.98
CA ALA A 33 -11.84 -11.12 18.86
C ALA A 33 -11.33 -10.74 17.46
N ALA A 34 -12.07 -11.09 16.41
CA ALA A 34 -11.76 -10.73 15.03
C ALA A 34 -11.84 -9.21 14.82
N LEU A 35 -12.87 -8.55 15.33
CA LEU A 35 -13.04 -7.10 15.22
C LEU A 35 -11.93 -6.34 15.99
N LEU A 36 -11.74 -6.66 17.27
CA LEU A 36 -10.72 -6.01 18.10
C LEU A 36 -9.30 -6.30 17.60
N GLY A 37 -9.03 -7.53 17.17
CA GLY A 37 -7.76 -7.92 16.59
C GLY A 37 -7.49 -7.19 15.27
N THR A 38 -8.51 -7.01 14.43
CA THR A 38 -8.38 -6.25 13.17
C THR A 38 -8.13 -4.77 13.44
N LEU A 39 -8.85 -4.16 14.38
CA LEU A 39 -8.65 -2.76 14.77
C LEU A 39 -7.25 -2.54 15.35
N ALA A 40 -6.83 -3.38 16.30
CA ALA A 40 -5.50 -3.29 16.90
C ALA A 40 -4.39 -3.55 15.88
N GLY A 41 -4.56 -4.56 15.01
CA GLY A 41 -3.62 -4.90 13.95
C GLY A 41 -3.50 -3.80 12.91
N ALA A 42 -4.61 -3.23 12.45
CA ALA A 42 -4.63 -2.12 11.50
C ALA A 42 -4.01 -0.85 12.12
N PHE A 43 -4.29 -0.56 13.39
CA PHE A 43 -3.68 0.54 14.11
C PHE A 43 -2.16 0.39 14.26
N ALA A 44 -1.71 -0.81 14.63
CA ALA A 44 -0.28 -1.13 14.71
C ALA A 44 0.39 -1.04 13.33
N ALA A 45 -0.22 -1.62 12.29
CA ALA A 45 0.31 -1.58 10.93
C ALA A 45 0.41 -0.15 10.38
N ASN A 46 -0.59 0.70 10.65
CA ASN A 46 -0.56 2.12 10.35
C ASN A 46 0.65 2.82 10.98
N ARG A 47 0.99 2.53 12.24
CA ARG A 47 2.15 3.12 12.93
C ARG A 47 3.49 2.77 12.25
N TYR A 48 3.56 1.62 11.57
CA TYR A 48 4.74 1.14 10.85
C TYR A 48 4.62 1.27 9.33
N ALA A 49 3.74 2.16 8.84
CA ALA A 49 3.53 2.42 7.41
C ALA A 49 3.22 1.16 6.58
N PHE A 50 2.48 0.20 7.16
CA PHE A 50 2.10 -1.07 6.53
C PHE A 50 3.30 -1.88 5.99
N SER A 51 4.41 -1.90 6.72
CA SER A 51 5.56 -2.75 6.38
C SER A 51 5.19 -4.24 6.35
N GLU A 52 5.90 -5.03 5.53
CA GLU A 52 5.65 -6.47 5.40
C GLU A 52 5.75 -7.22 6.74
N ALA A 53 6.75 -6.87 7.55
CA ALA A 53 6.92 -7.46 8.88
C ALA A 53 5.77 -7.09 9.83
N SER A 54 5.28 -5.85 9.78
CA SER A 54 4.15 -5.44 10.62
C SER A 54 2.87 -6.16 10.23
N LEU A 55 2.62 -6.34 8.94
CA LEU A 55 1.46 -7.08 8.44
C LEU A 55 1.54 -8.57 8.82
N PHE A 56 2.73 -9.17 8.74
CA PHE A 56 2.96 -10.55 9.16
C PHE A 56 2.60 -10.76 10.63
N TRP A 57 3.17 -9.96 11.54
CA TRP A 57 2.91 -10.07 12.97
C TRP A 57 1.46 -9.73 13.34
N ALA A 58 0.86 -8.74 12.68
CA ALA A 58 -0.55 -8.41 12.89
C ALA A 58 -1.48 -9.55 12.48
N ARG A 59 -1.23 -10.20 11.32
CA ARG A 59 -1.99 -11.40 10.91
C ARG A 59 -1.77 -12.56 11.86
N PHE A 60 -0.53 -12.83 12.26
CA PHE A 60 -0.21 -13.89 13.21
C PHE A 60 -0.96 -13.71 14.53
N ALA A 61 -0.91 -12.51 15.11
CA ALA A 61 -1.64 -12.19 16.34
C ALA A 61 -3.16 -12.28 16.15
N LEU A 62 -3.70 -11.83 15.02
CA LEU A 62 -5.13 -11.91 14.69
C LEU A 62 -5.60 -13.37 14.62
N PHE A 63 -4.93 -14.22 13.85
CA PHE A 63 -5.29 -15.63 13.72
C PHE A 63 -5.10 -16.39 15.04
N LEU A 64 -4.08 -16.05 15.81
CA LEU A 64 -3.88 -16.60 17.15
C LEU A 64 -5.06 -16.24 18.07
N ALA A 65 -5.46 -14.96 18.11
CA ALA A 65 -6.59 -14.49 18.91
C ALA A 65 -7.91 -15.17 18.50
N ILE A 66 -8.16 -15.31 17.19
CA ILE A 66 -9.32 -16.04 16.67
C ILE A 66 -9.26 -17.52 17.08
N GLY A 67 -8.08 -18.15 16.98
CA GLY A 67 -7.86 -19.54 17.41
C GLY A 67 -8.14 -19.73 18.90
N PHE A 68 -7.66 -18.83 19.76
CA PHE A 68 -7.99 -18.84 21.19
C PHE A 68 -9.49 -18.66 21.43
N ALA A 69 -10.15 -17.71 20.75
CA ALA A 69 -11.59 -17.50 20.87
C ALA A 69 -12.39 -18.73 20.40
N LEU A 70 -11.94 -19.41 19.34
CA LEU A 70 -12.55 -20.64 18.85
C LEU A 70 -12.40 -21.77 19.87
N VAL A 71 -11.18 -22.01 20.39
CA VAL A 71 -10.90 -23.10 21.32
C VAL A 71 -11.63 -22.89 22.65
N PHE A 72 -11.51 -21.71 23.26
CA PHE A 72 -12.05 -21.44 24.60
C PHE A 72 -13.52 -21.00 24.57
N GLY A 73 -13.97 -20.33 23.51
CA GLY A 73 -15.33 -19.82 23.37
C GLY A 73 -16.31 -20.81 22.75
N LEU A 74 -15.85 -21.69 21.84
CA LEU A 74 -16.70 -22.63 21.13
C LEU A 74 -16.36 -24.10 21.43
N VAL A 75 -15.13 -24.54 21.17
CA VAL A 75 -14.76 -25.97 21.20
C VAL A 75 -14.81 -26.55 22.61
N LEU A 76 -14.15 -25.93 23.59
CA LEU A 76 -14.17 -26.39 24.99
C LEU A 76 -15.59 -26.40 25.57
N PRO A 77 -16.37 -25.30 25.48
CA PRO A 77 -17.74 -25.28 26.00
C PRO A 77 -18.62 -26.33 25.32
N TRP A 78 -18.52 -26.49 23.99
CA TRP A 78 -19.32 -27.45 23.24
C TRP A 78 -18.99 -28.90 23.60
N LEU A 79 -17.70 -29.26 23.65
CA LEU A 79 -17.25 -30.58 24.12
C LEU A 79 -17.62 -30.83 25.59
N ARG A 80 -17.73 -29.77 26.39
CA ARG A 80 -18.18 -29.87 27.78
C ARG A 80 -19.68 -30.09 27.92
N VAL A 81 -20.52 -29.84 26.91
CA VAL A 81 -21.96 -30.13 26.96
C VAL A 81 -22.20 -31.63 26.74
N SER A 82 -22.45 -32.34 27.84
CA SER A 82 -22.91 -33.73 27.83
C SER A 82 -24.27 -33.84 28.53
N ARG A 83 -25.05 -34.89 28.22
CA ARG A 83 -26.34 -35.18 28.88
C ARG A 83 -26.26 -35.11 30.40
N ARG A 84 -25.18 -35.66 30.98
CA ARG A 84 -24.89 -35.62 32.41
C ARG A 84 -24.69 -34.21 32.96
N ARG A 85 -23.95 -33.35 32.25
CA ARG A 85 -23.76 -31.96 32.66
C ARG A 85 -25.02 -31.12 32.47
N ALA A 86 -25.77 -31.35 31.40
CA ALA A 86 -27.05 -30.71 31.14
C ALA A 86 -28.07 -31.02 32.26
N ALA A 87 -28.15 -32.28 32.69
CA ALA A 87 -28.94 -32.70 33.85
C ALA A 87 -28.45 -32.03 35.14
N SER A 88 -27.13 -32.04 35.42
CA SER A 88 -26.59 -31.41 36.63
C SER A 88 -26.77 -29.88 36.67
N GLU A 89 -26.71 -29.19 35.53
CA GLU A 89 -26.90 -27.74 35.42
C GLU A 89 -28.38 -27.37 35.61
N ALA A 90 -29.30 -28.21 35.12
CA ALA A 90 -30.73 -28.07 35.36
C ALA A 90 -31.08 -28.21 36.85
N GLU A 91 -30.51 -29.20 37.53
CA GLU A 91 -30.71 -29.41 38.97
C GLU A 91 -30.09 -28.30 39.83
N ARG A 92 -28.92 -27.76 39.44
CA ARG A 92 -28.30 -26.63 40.15
C ARG A 92 -29.17 -25.37 40.15
N ARG A 93 -29.87 -25.11 39.05
CA ARG A 93 -30.77 -23.96 38.96
C ARG A 93 -32.16 -24.22 39.52
N HIS A 94 -32.51 -25.50 39.69
CA HIS A 94 -33.80 -25.89 40.24
C HIS A 94 -33.64 -27.09 41.18
N PRO A 95 -33.33 -26.84 42.48
CA PRO A 95 -33.09 -27.91 43.46
C PRO A 95 -34.24 -28.91 43.64
N ALA A 96 -35.46 -28.56 43.21
CA ALA A 96 -36.65 -29.42 43.30
C ALA A 96 -36.55 -30.72 42.48
N PHE A 97 -35.55 -30.86 41.61
CA PHE A 97 -35.31 -32.11 40.88
C PHE A 97 -34.58 -33.18 41.72
N GLU A 98 -34.08 -32.85 42.92
CA GLU A 98 -33.56 -33.81 43.93
C GLU A 98 -32.61 -34.90 43.38
N GLN A 99 -31.68 -34.55 42.48
CA GLN A 99 -30.72 -35.48 41.86
C GLN A 99 -31.32 -36.57 40.96
N ARG A 100 -32.62 -36.50 40.64
CA ARG A 100 -33.33 -37.49 39.83
C ARG A 100 -32.95 -37.40 38.35
N LEU A 101 -32.74 -36.20 37.82
CA LEU A 101 -32.30 -35.99 36.43
C LEU A 101 -30.87 -36.49 36.23
N ALA A 102 -29.97 -36.21 37.19
CA ALA A 102 -28.58 -36.65 37.13
C ALA A 102 -28.47 -38.18 37.25
N THR A 103 -29.29 -38.80 38.11
CA THR A 103 -29.36 -40.26 38.27
C THR A 103 -29.87 -40.95 37.01
N LEU A 104 -30.98 -40.48 36.44
CA LEU A 104 -31.54 -41.02 35.20
C LEU A 104 -30.63 -40.83 33.98
N ALA A 105 -29.82 -39.77 33.95
CA ALA A 105 -28.86 -39.49 32.88
C ALA A 105 -27.54 -40.29 33.01
N THR A 106 -27.23 -40.86 34.18
CA THR A 106 -25.95 -41.54 34.45
C THR A 106 -26.08 -43.07 34.41
N SER A 107 -27.21 -43.64 34.83
CA SER A 107 -27.41 -45.09 34.84
C SER A 107 -28.09 -45.55 33.53
N PRO A 108 -27.46 -46.44 32.73
CA PRO A 108 -28.06 -47.02 31.52
C PRO A 108 -28.80 -48.36 31.77
N GLU A 109 -29.06 -48.75 33.02
CA GLU A 109 -29.71 -50.04 33.27
C GLU A 109 -31.18 -50.04 32.82
N ASP A 110 -31.44 -50.70 31.69
CA ASP A 110 -32.73 -50.82 31.00
C ASP A 110 -33.74 -51.75 31.71
N GLY A 111 -33.34 -52.42 32.80
CA GLY A 111 -34.14 -53.45 33.47
C GLY A 111 -34.88 -53.03 34.75
N ASN A 112 -34.74 -51.78 35.22
CA ASN A 112 -35.34 -51.36 36.50
C ASN A 112 -36.72 -50.70 36.31
N PRO A 113 -37.83 -51.32 36.77
CA PRO A 113 -39.19 -50.78 36.59
C PRO A 113 -39.44 -49.46 37.34
N PHE A 114 -38.65 -49.14 38.37
CA PHE A 114 -38.75 -47.86 39.09
C PHE A 114 -38.29 -46.66 38.26
N ARG A 115 -37.61 -46.87 37.12
CA ARG A 115 -37.20 -45.78 36.21
C ARG A 115 -38.37 -45.12 35.52
N ALA A 116 -39.40 -45.87 35.16
CA ALA A 116 -40.59 -45.30 34.53
C ALA A 116 -41.29 -44.34 35.51
N LEU A 117 -41.42 -44.73 36.78
CA LEU A 117 -41.97 -43.86 37.83
C LEU A 117 -41.06 -42.65 38.11
N LEU A 118 -39.75 -42.84 38.21
CA LEU A 118 -38.80 -41.73 38.39
C LEU A 118 -38.81 -40.75 37.22
N ALA A 119 -38.95 -41.25 35.99
CA ALA A 119 -39.07 -40.42 34.78
C ALA A 119 -40.39 -39.66 34.75
N GLU A 120 -41.49 -40.28 35.18
CA GLU A 120 -42.81 -39.64 35.29
C GLU A 120 -42.82 -38.54 36.35
N GLU A 121 -42.31 -38.81 37.56
CA GLU A 121 -42.16 -37.80 38.62
C GLU A 121 -41.20 -36.67 38.21
N ALA A 122 -40.13 -36.99 37.48
CA ALA A 122 -39.21 -35.99 36.95
C ALA A 122 -39.87 -35.13 35.85
N LEU A 123 -40.71 -35.72 35.00
CA LEU A 123 -41.46 -35.00 33.97
C LEU A 123 -42.55 -34.10 34.56
N ASP A 124 -43.26 -34.55 35.59
CA ASP A 124 -44.26 -33.73 36.31
C ASP A 124 -43.61 -32.50 36.95
N ARG A 125 -42.44 -32.67 37.58
CA ARG A 125 -41.66 -31.54 38.09
C ARG A 125 -41.04 -30.69 36.97
N ALA A 126 -40.69 -31.29 35.83
CA ALA A 126 -40.18 -30.58 34.66
C ALA A 126 -41.25 -29.75 33.95
N ALA A 127 -42.53 -30.11 34.05
CA ALA A 127 -43.64 -29.34 33.50
C ALA A 127 -43.70 -27.91 34.08
N GLY A 128 -43.27 -27.73 35.34
CA GLY A 128 -43.14 -26.43 36.00
C GLY A 128 -41.91 -25.61 35.60
N PHE A 129 -40.94 -26.22 34.90
CA PHE A 129 -39.68 -25.58 34.52
C PHE A 129 -39.34 -25.87 33.06
N PRO A 130 -39.98 -25.17 32.10
CA PRO A 130 -39.71 -25.39 30.70
C PRO A 130 -38.25 -25.04 30.37
N PRO A 131 -37.64 -25.71 29.38
CA PRO A 131 -36.22 -25.56 29.06
C PRO A 131 -35.86 -24.13 28.58
N GLN A 132 -36.85 -23.29 28.30
CA GLN A 132 -36.69 -21.87 27.98
C GLN A 132 -36.29 -21.01 29.21
N ARG A 133 -36.53 -21.46 30.45
CA ARG A 133 -36.07 -20.75 31.67
C ARG A 133 -34.58 -20.94 31.96
N LEU A 134 -33.97 -22.01 31.43
CA LEU A 134 -32.52 -22.25 31.51
C LEU A 134 -31.71 -21.36 30.56
N VAL A 135 -32.25 -21.08 29.38
CA VAL A 135 -31.64 -20.15 28.43
C VAL A 135 -32.76 -19.31 27.84
N THR A 136 -32.89 -18.08 28.33
CA THR A 136 -33.91 -17.16 27.84
C THR A 136 -33.65 -16.85 26.37
N PRO A 137 -34.68 -16.90 25.50
CA PRO A 137 -34.53 -16.61 24.08
C PRO A 137 -33.96 -15.21 23.82
N GLN A 138 -34.23 -14.24 24.72
CA GLN A 138 -33.65 -12.90 24.68
C GLN A 138 -32.12 -12.89 24.82
N THR A 139 -31.54 -13.76 25.66
CA THR A 139 -30.07 -13.84 25.80
C THR A 139 -29.42 -14.46 24.57
N LEU A 140 -30.05 -15.47 23.97
CA LEU A 140 -29.61 -16.03 22.69
C LEU A 140 -29.72 -15.02 21.55
N LEU A 141 -30.83 -14.27 21.52
CA LEU A 141 -31.07 -13.22 20.51
C LEU A 141 -30.06 -12.07 20.66
N GLY A 142 -29.84 -11.57 21.87
CA GLY A 142 -28.87 -10.50 22.12
C GLY A 142 -27.44 -10.89 21.76
N LEU A 143 -27.04 -12.12 22.07
CA LEU A 143 -25.70 -12.63 21.79
C LEU A 143 -25.47 -12.91 20.29
N SER A 144 -26.47 -13.48 19.62
CA SER A 144 -26.44 -13.68 18.17
C SER A 144 -26.47 -12.35 17.41
N LEU A 145 -27.27 -11.38 17.86
CA LEU A 145 -27.29 -10.03 17.29
C LEU A 145 -25.95 -9.32 17.50
N ALA A 146 -25.34 -9.43 18.68
CA ALA A 146 -24.01 -8.86 18.94
C ALA A 146 -22.95 -9.48 18.02
N GLY A 147 -22.99 -10.81 17.82
CA GLY A 147 -22.11 -11.49 16.87
C GLY A 147 -22.34 -11.04 15.42
N ALA A 148 -23.60 -10.93 14.99
CA ALA A 148 -23.96 -10.48 13.65
C ALA A 148 -23.55 -9.02 13.40
N LEU A 149 -23.75 -8.13 14.37
CA LEU A 149 -23.31 -6.74 14.30
C LEU A 149 -21.79 -6.63 14.27
N GLY A 150 -21.08 -7.43 15.07
CA GLY A 150 -19.61 -7.48 15.05
C GLY A 150 -19.05 -7.96 13.70
N ALA A 151 -19.63 -9.03 13.15
CA ALA A 151 -19.27 -9.55 11.83
C ALA A 151 -19.61 -8.55 10.71
N GLY A 152 -20.79 -7.91 10.79
CA GLY A 152 -21.20 -6.87 9.85
C GLY A 152 -20.30 -5.64 9.89
N ALA A 153 -19.91 -5.19 11.08
CA ALA A 153 -18.97 -4.10 11.27
C ALA A 153 -17.58 -4.44 10.72
N LEU A 154 -17.10 -5.67 10.94
CA LEU A 154 -15.85 -6.15 10.37
C LEU A 154 -15.92 -6.17 8.83
N LEU A 155 -17.00 -6.71 8.27
CA LEU A 155 -17.20 -6.78 6.82
C LEU A 155 -17.27 -5.37 6.20
N TRP A 156 -18.03 -4.47 6.81
CA TRP A 156 -18.09 -3.07 6.40
C TRP A 156 -16.72 -2.39 6.47
N LEU A 157 -15.96 -2.60 7.55
CA LEU A 157 -14.61 -2.05 7.70
C LEU A 157 -13.65 -2.59 6.63
N THR A 158 -13.73 -3.88 6.28
CA THR A 158 -12.87 -4.49 5.27
C THR A 158 -13.19 -4.06 3.83
N LEU A 159 -14.47 -3.83 3.51
CA LEU A 159 -14.91 -3.51 2.14
C LEU A 159 -15.02 -2.01 1.86
N ALA A 160 -15.46 -1.23 2.85
CA ALA A 160 -15.81 0.17 2.69
C ALA A 160 -15.25 1.06 3.81
N GLY A 161 -14.36 0.53 4.65
CA GLY A 161 -13.77 1.28 5.75
C GLY A 161 -12.97 2.48 5.25
N PRO A 162 -13.26 3.70 5.71
CA PRO A 162 -12.49 4.87 5.32
C PRO A 162 -11.10 4.87 5.98
N GLY A 163 -10.13 5.46 5.29
CA GLY A 163 -8.81 5.77 5.82
C GLY A 163 -7.91 4.55 6.10
N PRO A 164 -6.93 4.69 6.99
CA PRO A 164 -5.91 3.66 7.21
C PRO A 164 -6.46 2.39 7.88
N LEU A 165 -7.53 2.49 8.66
CA LEU A 165 -8.13 1.34 9.34
C LEU A 165 -8.83 0.40 8.35
N GLY A 166 -9.55 0.95 7.36
CA GLY A 166 -10.17 0.14 6.32
C GLY A 166 -9.15 -0.48 5.37
N TYR A 167 -8.16 0.31 4.95
CA TYR A 167 -7.03 -0.19 4.14
C TYR A 167 -6.28 -1.32 4.88
N GLY A 168 -5.98 -1.13 6.17
CA GLY A 168 -5.36 -2.15 7.02
C GLY A 168 -6.22 -3.40 7.19
N ALA A 169 -7.53 -3.25 7.41
CA ALA A 169 -8.45 -4.39 7.51
C ALA A 169 -8.50 -5.20 6.20
N GLY A 170 -8.60 -4.52 5.05
CA GLY A 170 -8.52 -5.16 3.74
C GLY A 170 -7.20 -5.90 3.53
N LEU A 171 -6.07 -5.27 3.88
CA LEU A 171 -4.76 -5.92 3.81
C LEU A 171 -4.66 -7.16 4.71
N LEU A 172 -5.14 -7.10 5.95
CA LEU A 172 -5.04 -8.21 6.90
C LEU A 172 -5.82 -9.45 6.42
N TRP A 173 -7.01 -9.25 5.86
CA TRP A 173 -7.93 -10.32 5.47
C TRP A 173 -7.85 -10.73 3.99
N ALA A 174 -7.79 -9.78 3.05
CA ALA A 174 -7.81 -10.04 1.61
C ALA A 174 -6.40 -10.14 0.99
N GLY A 175 -5.37 -9.65 1.68
CA GLY A 175 -4.01 -9.63 1.17
C GLY A 175 -3.65 -8.35 0.42
N PRO A 176 -2.36 -8.12 0.13
CA PRO A 176 -1.96 -7.04 -0.77
C PRO A 176 -2.55 -7.25 -2.17
N PRO A 177 -3.01 -6.20 -2.85
CA PRO A 177 -3.54 -6.31 -4.20
C PRO A 177 -2.47 -6.89 -5.15
N LYS A 178 -2.85 -7.91 -5.92
CA LYS A 178 -1.94 -8.68 -6.80
C LYS A 178 -1.28 -7.84 -7.89
N ASP A 179 -1.89 -6.71 -8.27
CA ASP A 179 -1.41 -5.85 -9.35
C ASP A 179 -0.40 -4.78 -8.90
N GLY A 180 0.21 -4.95 -7.71
CA GLY A 180 1.08 -3.91 -7.13
C GLY A 180 0.30 -2.61 -6.89
N GLY A 181 -1.00 -2.73 -6.60
CA GLY A 181 -1.93 -1.62 -6.44
C GLY A 181 -1.37 -0.56 -5.48
N GLN A 182 -1.65 0.71 -5.82
CA GLN A 182 -1.14 1.92 -5.17
C GLN A 182 -1.04 1.72 -3.64
N SER A 183 0.19 1.59 -3.13
CA SER A 183 0.44 1.58 -1.69
C SER A 183 -0.20 2.82 -1.08
N TYR A 184 -0.99 2.64 -0.02
CA TYR A 184 -1.68 3.74 0.66
C TYR A 184 -0.73 4.86 1.08
N TYR A 185 0.53 4.51 1.36
CA TYR A 185 1.63 5.45 1.52
C TYR A 185 2.60 5.36 0.37
N ARG A 186 2.76 6.47 -0.37
CA ARG A 186 3.72 6.56 -1.47
C ARG A 186 4.33 7.95 -1.57
N ILE A 187 5.57 8.00 -2.02
CA ILE A 187 6.27 9.23 -2.37
C ILE A 187 6.35 9.28 -3.89
N LEU A 188 5.71 10.28 -4.50
CA LEU A 188 5.83 10.54 -5.93
C LEU A 188 7.01 11.49 -6.16
N VAL A 189 7.98 11.07 -6.95
CA VAL A 189 9.20 11.86 -7.21
C VAL A 189 9.19 12.33 -8.66
N GLN A 190 9.44 13.63 -8.88
CA GLN A 190 9.60 14.25 -10.19
C GLN A 190 10.95 14.98 -10.25
N PRO A 191 11.71 14.91 -11.36
CA PRO A 191 11.37 14.27 -12.63
C PRO A 191 11.56 12.74 -12.69
N GLY A 192 12.16 12.11 -11.67
CA GLY A 192 12.56 10.70 -11.72
C GLY A 192 13.85 10.52 -12.51
N ASP A 193 13.86 9.64 -13.51
CA ASP A 193 15.05 9.42 -14.34
C ASP A 193 15.24 10.53 -15.37
N ARG A 194 16.40 11.20 -15.36
CA ARG A 194 16.64 12.38 -16.21
C ARG A 194 18.07 12.44 -16.73
N LYS A 195 18.22 12.93 -17.96
CA LYS A 195 19.51 13.33 -18.53
C LYS A 195 19.66 14.84 -18.45
N VAL A 196 20.72 15.32 -17.83
CA VAL A 196 21.01 16.75 -17.65
C VAL A 196 22.37 17.10 -18.24
N ARG A 197 22.57 18.36 -18.61
CA ARG A 197 23.89 18.84 -19.05
C ARG A 197 24.82 18.95 -17.85
N LYS A 198 26.12 18.74 -18.06
CA LYS A 198 27.13 18.95 -17.01
C LYS A 198 27.09 20.38 -16.48
N GLY A 199 27.05 20.52 -15.17
CA GLY A 199 26.93 21.80 -14.47
C GLY A 199 25.51 22.37 -14.42
N ALA A 200 24.51 21.66 -14.92
CA ALA A 200 23.12 22.12 -14.83
C ALA A 200 22.56 21.92 -13.40
N ASP A 201 21.65 22.81 -13.03
CA ASP A 201 20.88 22.69 -11.80
C ASP A 201 19.60 21.88 -12.06
N LEU A 202 19.22 21.03 -11.10
CA LEU A 202 18.00 20.24 -11.17
C LEU A 202 17.20 20.34 -9.87
N VAL A 203 15.94 20.75 -9.99
CA VAL A 203 14.99 20.69 -8.88
C VAL A 203 14.37 19.29 -8.83
N VAL A 204 14.53 18.61 -7.71
CA VAL A 204 13.86 17.35 -7.40
C VAL A 204 12.67 17.64 -6.51
N GLU A 205 11.48 17.24 -6.95
CA GLU A 205 10.24 17.40 -6.22
C GLU A 205 9.74 16.05 -5.70
N ALA A 206 9.26 16.04 -4.46
CA ALA A 206 8.68 14.89 -3.82
C ALA A 206 7.29 15.23 -3.27
N GLN A 207 6.29 14.42 -3.60
CA GLN A 207 4.93 14.57 -3.09
C GLN A 207 4.55 13.36 -2.24
N LEU A 208 4.16 13.60 -1.00
CA LEU A 208 3.68 12.57 -0.07
C LEU A 208 2.19 12.29 -0.33
N LEU A 209 1.86 11.03 -0.58
CA LEU A 209 0.48 10.58 -0.80
C LEU A 209 0.03 9.72 0.37
N GLY A 210 -1.04 10.13 1.02
CA GLY A 210 -1.70 9.39 2.10
C GLY A 210 -1.12 9.59 3.50
N PHE A 211 0.01 10.29 3.64
CA PHE A 211 0.64 10.59 4.93
C PHE A 211 1.31 11.96 4.93
N ASP A 212 1.61 12.44 6.13
CA ASP A 212 2.42 13.62 6.38
C ASP A 212 3.67 13.21 7.17
N ALA A 213 4.80 13.87 6.93
CA ALA A 213 6.06 13.60 7.59
C ALA A 213 6.69 14.92 8.06
N PRO A 214 7.23 14.97 9.29
CA PRO A 214 7.84 16.19 9.82
C PRO A 214 9.08 16.60 9.03
N GLU A 215 9.75 15.64 8.39
CA GLU A 215 10.96 15.84 7.62
C GLU A 215 10.99 14.89 6.44
N VAL A 216 11.34 15.41 5.26
CA VAL A 216 11.56 14.64 4.04
C VAL A 216 13.01 14.79 3.65
N ARG A 217 13.67 13.67 3.37
CA ARG A 217 15.11 13.60 3.09
C ARG A 217 15.34 13.05 1.69
N LEU A 218 16.17 13.73 0.92
CA LEU A 218 16.73 13.25 -0.32
C LEU A 218 18.04 12.50 0.00
N LEU A 219 18.06 11.20 -0.28
CA LEU A 219 19.28 10.42 -0.24
C LEU A 219 19.87 10.37 -1.64
N ALA A 220 21.06 10.91 -1.82
CA ALA A 220 21.78 10.92 -3.09
C ALA A 220 23.14 10.23 -2.94
N ARG A 221 23.59 9.56 -3.99
CA ARG A 221 24.94 9.01 -4.08
C ARG A 221 25.48 9.15 -5.50
N PRO A 222 26.78 9.42 -5.69
CA PRO A 222 27.41 9.28 -6.99
C PRO A 222 27.24 7.85 -7.52
N ALA A 223 27.08 7.70 -8.84
CA ALA A 223 26.90 6.40 -9.46
C ALA A 223 28.11 5.48 -9.16
N GLY A 224 27.87 4.35 -8.49
CA GLY A 224 28.91 3.40 -8.07
C GLY A 224 29.50 3.66 -6.68
N ALA A 225 29.13 4.74 -5.99
CA ALA A 225 29.53 4.97 -4.60
C ALA A 225 28.72 4.11 -3.62
N SER A 226 29.33 3.73 -2.50
CA SER A 226 28.65 2.97 -1.43
C SER A 226 28.00 3.86 -0.37
N LYS A 227 28.44 5.12 -0.25
CA LYS A 227 27.98 6.07 0.75
C LYS A 227 26.82 6.91 0.22
N TRP A 228 25.74 6.96 0.98
CA TRP A 228 24.61 7.85 0.72
C TRP A 228 24.79 9.18 1.47
N GLU A 229 24.58 10.28 0.78
CA GLU A 229 24.47 11.62 1.35
C GLU A 229 23.00 11.91 1.62
N THR A 230 22.71 12.45 2.80
CA THR A 230 21.34 12.75 3.23
C THR A 230 21.15 14.25 3.26
N LEU A 231 20.20 14.73 2.47
CA LEU A 231 19.88 16.14 2.28
C LEU A 231 18.44 16.37 2.71
N VAL A 232 18.17 17.44 3.46
CA VAL A 232 16.80 17.76 3.92
C VAL A 232 16.08 18.55 2.83
N MET A 233 14.87 18.13 2.47
CA MET A 233 14.03 18.82 1.48
C MET A 233 13.18 19.90 2.15
N GLU A 234 12.92 20.98 1.43
CA GLU A 234 12.11 22.10 1.91
C GLU A 234 10.65 21.95 1.47
N PRO A 235 9.66 22.33 2.31
CA PRO A 235 8.26 22.29 1.92
C PRO A 235 7.98 23.31 0.80
N LYS A 236 7.23 22.90 -0.22
CA LYS A 236 6.87 23.74 -1.36
C LYS A 236 5.59 24.52 -1.06
N GLU A 237 5.66 25.84 -1.14
CA GLU A 237 4.49 26.70 -0.94
C GLU A 237 3.39 26.40 -1.99
N GLY A 238 2.15 26.30 -1.53
CA GLY A 238 0.98 26.07 -2.41
C GLY A 238 0.71 24.61 -2.80
N VAL A 239 1.56 23.65 -2.43
CA VAL A 239 1.34 22.21 -2.70
C VAL A 239 1.31 21.43 -1.38
N ALA A 240 0.13 20.94 -0.98
CA ALA A 240 -0.01 20.12 0.22
C ALA A 240 0.83 18.83 0.11
N GLY A 241 1.71 18.60 1.08
CA GLY A 241 2.64 17.46 1.10
C GLY A 241 3.69 17.48 -0.01
N GLY A 242 3.92 18.63 -0.66
CA GLY A 242 4.96 18.83 -1.65
C GLY A 242 6.26 19.33 -1.02
N TYR A 243 7.38 18.75 -1.43
CA TYR A 243 8.73 19.12 -0.99
C TYR A 243 9.64 19.25 -2.19
N GLY A 244 10.62 20.14 -2.11
CA GLY A 244 11.60 20.40 -3.16
C GLY A 244 13.03 20.43 -2.63
N PHE A 245 13.97 20.04 -3.46
CA PHE A 245 15.40 20.25 -3.23
C PHE A 245 16.10 20.60 -4.54
N LEU A 246 16.99 21.60 -4.50
CA LEU A 246 17.80 22.00 -5.65
C LEU A 246 19.16 21.29 -5.60
N LEU A 247 19.39 20.39 -6.55
CA LEU A 247 20.71 19.83 -6.83
C LEU A 247 21.43 20.80 -7.77
N ALA A 248 22.36 21.59 -7.22
CA ALA A 248 23.13 22.56 -7.98
C ALA A 248 24.38 21.95 -8.63
N GLY A 249 24.71 22.39 -9.85
CA GLY A 249 26.00 22.15 -10.48
C GLY A 249 26.34 20.67 -10.72
N LEU A 250 25.41 19.89 -11.27
CA LEU A 250 25.57 18.44 -11.45
C LEU A 250 26.76 18.08 -12.37
N SER A 251 27.85 17.60 -11.77
CA SER A 251 29.11 17.28 -12.48
C SER A 251 29.24 15.79 -12.85
N GLU A 252 28.71 14.91 -12.01
CA GLU A 252 28.80 13.46 -12.11
C GLU A 252 27.41 12.81 -12.12
N PRO A 253 27.23 11.63 -12.77
CA PRO A 253 26.00 10.86 -12.66
C PRO A 253 25.72 10.47 -11.21
N LEU A 254 24.46 10.54 -10.80
CA LEU A 254 24.06 10.23 -9.44
C LEU A 254 22.78 9.42 -9.38
N GLU A 255 22.70 8.57 -8.37
CA GLU A 255 21.49 7.85 -8.01
C GLU A 255 20.86 8.51 -6.80
N TYR A 256 19.54 8.62 -6.79
CA TYR A 256 18.84 9.26 -5.70
C TYR A 256 17.51 8.57 -5.37
N LEU A 257 17.09 8.73 -4.12
CA LEU A 257 15.79 8.31 -3.62
C LEU A 257 15.33 9.30 -2.54
N VAL A 258 14.03 9.34 -2.29
CA VAL A 258 13.44 10.19 -1.27
C VAL A 258 12.93 9.31 -0.13
N GLU A 259 13.25 9.70 1.10
CA GLU A 259 12.81 9.07 2.33
C GLU A 259 11.97 10.06 3.15
N ALA A 260 10.77 9.64 3.53
CA ALA A 260 9.89 10.40 4.42
C ALA A 260 9.45 9.49 5.57
N GLY A 261 10.06 9.71 6.74
CA GLY A 261 9.84 8.87 7.94
C GLY A 261 10.25 7.42 7.73
N ARG A 262 9.28 6.54 7.47
CA ARG A 262 9.49 5.08 7.25
C ARG A 262 9.23 4.63 5.82
N VAL A 263 8.86 5.55 4.93
CA VAL A 263 8.52 5.27 3.54
C VAL A 263 9.67 5.76 2.65
N ARG A 264 10.03 4.94 1.67
CA ARG A 264 11.07 5.26 0.66
C ARG A 264 10.47 5.24 -0.73
N SER A 265 10.93 6.13 -1.59
CA SER A 265 10.59 6.11 -3.02
C SER A 265 11.36 5.01 -3.77
N SER A 266 11.01 4.82 -5.05
CA SER A 266 11.86 4.13 -6.01
C SER A 266 13.23 4.81 -6.15
N LEU A 267 14.23 4.01 -6.53
CA LEU A 267 15.55 4.49 -6.92
C LEU A 267 15.45 5.15 -8.31
N HIS A 268 16.04 6.33 -8.43
CA HIS A 268 16.09 7.10 -9.68
C HIS A 268 17.53 7.43 -10.06
N ASN A 269 17.78 7.60 -11.35
CA ASN A 269 19.10 7.87 -11.90
C ASN A 269 19.12 9.17 -12.71
N ILE A 270 20.06 10.05 -12.36
CA ILE A 270 20.38 11.24 -13.13
C ILE A 270 21.68 11.00 -13.89
N SER A 271 21.58 11.01 -15.22
CA SER A 271 22.74 10.94 -16.10
C SER A 271 23.20 12.33 -16.48
N VAL A 272 24.50 12.59 -16.35
CA VAL A 272 25.12 13.84 -16.77
C VAL A 272 25.71 13.69 -18.16
N VAL A 273 25.34 14.57 -19.08
CA VAL A 273 25.83 14.64 -20.45
C VAL A 273 26.73 15.86 -20.59
N ASP A 274 27.99 15.61 -20.96
CA ASP A 274 28.96 16.64 -21.25
C ASP A 274 28.92 16.95 -22.75
N LEU A 275 28.24 18.04 -23.12
CA LEU A 275 28.12 18.48 -24.51
C LEU A 275 29.34 19.32 -24.91
N PRO A 276 29.89 19.15 -26.12
CA PRO A 276 30.96 20.03 -26.60
C PRO A 276 30.54 21.50 -26.58
N ALA A 277 31.42 22.36 -26.11
CA ALA A 277 31.23 23.80 -26.09
C ALA A 277 31.88 24.45 -27.32
N VAL A 278 31.23 25.45 -27.91
CA VAL A 278 31.78 26.22 -29.03
C VAL A 278 32.87 27.16 -28.49
N ARG A 279 34.09 27.05 -29.03
CA ARG A 279 35.23 27.93 -28.71
C ARG A 279 35.36 29.08 -29.68
N LYS A 280 35.25 28.79 -30.98
CA LYS A 280 35.48 29.75 -32.04
C LYS A 280 34.53 29.50 -33.19
N ILE A 281 34.04 30.57 -33.79
CA ILE A 281 33.30 30.53 -35.04
C ILE A 281 34.11 31.35 -36.03
N ARG A 282 34.40 30.77 -37.20
CA ARG A 282 35.00 31.46 -38.33
C ARG A 282 34.02 31.38 -39.48
N VAL A 283 33.78 32.51 -40.14
CA VAL A 283 32.88 32.57 -41.29
C VAL A 283 33.69 32.94 -42.52
N THR A 284 33.52 32.20 -43.61
CA THR A 284 34.09 32.54 -44.92
C THR A 284 32.95 32.89 -45.86
N TYR A 285 32.86 34.14 -46.27
CA TYR A 285 31.87 34.64 -47.21
C TYR A 285 32.37 34.49 -48.64
N ASN A 286 31.69 33.65 -49.41
CA ASN A 286 31.90 33.52 -50.85
C ASN A 286 30.84 34.36 -51.57
N PHE A 287 31.22 35.57 -51.97
CA PHE A 287 30.34 36.49 -52.66
C PHE A 287 29.97 35.98 -54.06
N PRO A 288 28.78 36.34 -54.58
CA PRO A 288 28.38 35.98 -55.93
C PRO A 288 29.38 36.47 -56.99
N SER A 289 29.52 35.71 -58.08
CA SER A 289 30.47 36.00 -59.17
C SER A 289 30.29 37.38 -59.80
N TRP A 290 29.07 37.93 -59.80
CA TRP A 290 28.77 39.27 -60.34
C TRP A 290 29.45 40.40 -59.57
N MET A 291 29.80 40.18 -58.30
CA MET A 291 30.48 41.21 -57.49
C MET A 291 31.97 41.30 -57.83
N ASN A 292 32.56 40.22 -58.37
CA ASN A 292 34.00 40.11 -58.66
C ASN A 292 34.90 40.44 -57.45
N VAL A 293 34.42 40.14 -56.23
CA VAL A 293 35.15 40.33 -54.97
C VAL A 293 35.68 38.99 -54.49
N ARG A 294 36.87 38.98 -53.89
CA ARG A 294 37.47 37.78 -53.29
C ARG A 294 36.71 37.37 -52.03
N ALA A 295 36.76 36.08 -51.69
CA ALA A 295 36.17 35.58 -50.44
C ALA A 295 36.74 36.33 -49.23
N GLN A 296 35.86 36.67 -48.29
CA GLN A 296 36.22 37.37 -47.06
C GLN A 296 36.11 36.43 -45.87
N VAL A 297 37.13 36.40 -45.02
CA VAL A 297 37.14 35.60 -43.79
C VAL A 297 36.92 36.52 -42.59
N GLU A 298 35.96 36.16 -41.74
CA GLU A 298 35.66 36.82 -40.48
C GLU A 298 35.99 35.86 -39.32
N ASP A 299 36.89 36.29 -38.43
CA ASP A 299 37.39 35.47 -37.32
C ASP A 299 37.80 36.37 -36.11
N PRO A 300 37.07 36.35 -34.98
CA PRO A 300 35.88 35.54 -34.70
C PRO A 300 34.65 36.09 -35.45
N GLY A 301 33.95 35.21 -36.13
CA GLY A 301 32.64 35.51 -36.69
C GLY A 301 31.53 35.33 -35.65
N GLY A 302 30.31 35.60 -36.10
CA GLY A 302 29.09 35.47 -35.31
C GLY A 302 27.92 35.83 -36.20
N ASP A 303 27.49 37.09 -36.17
CA ASP A 303 26.45 37.57 -37.07
C ASP A 303 26.86 37.40 -38.54
N LEU A 304 26.02 36.72 -39.33
CA LEU A 304 26.24 36.59 -40.77
C LEU A 304 25.71 37.84 -41.47
N ARG A 305 26.59 38.64 -42.06
CA ARG A 305 26.20 39.88 -42.77
C ARG A 305 26.78 39.91 -44.17
N ALA A 306 25.96 39.59 -45.17
CA ALA A 306 26.34 39.71 -46.57
C ALA A 306 25.13 39.94 -47.48
N VAL A 307 25.40 40.21 -48.76
CA VAL A 307 24.35 40.38 -49.77
C VAL A 307 23.63 39.06 -50.06
N GLU A 308 22.39 39.16 -50.54
CA GLU A 308 21.61 38.01 -51.00
C GLU A 308 22.38 37.19 -52.05
N GLY A 309 22.36 35.87 -51.91
CA GLY A 309 23.07 34.93 -52.76
C GLY A 309 24.51 34.64 -52.33
N THR A 310 25.01 35.26 -51.27
CA THR A 310 26.33 34.92 -50.69
C THR A 310 26.27 33.55 -50.01
N GLU A 311 27.26 32.70 -50.27
CA GLU A 311 27.44 31.42 -49.58
C GLU A 311 28.40 31.63 -48.40
N ALA A 312 27.88 31.53 -47.18
CA ALA A 312 28.66 31.61 -45.95
C ALA A 312 29.04 30.20 -45.49
N GLU A 313 30.33 29.88 -45.50
CA GLU A 313 30.88 28.67 -44.88
C GLU A 313 31.25 28.97 -43.43
N ILE A 314 30.54 28.33 -42.50
CA ILE A 314 30.70 28.49 -41.06
C ILE A 314 31.55 27.34 -40.57
N LEU A 315 32.73 27.65 -40.05
CA LEU A 315 33.61 26.71 -39.39
C LEU A 315 33.53 26.92 -37.88
N VAL A 316 33.00 25.92 -37.18
CA VAL A 316 32.85 25.90 -35.73
C VAL A 316 33.98 25.07 -35.14
N GLU A 317 34.77 25.67 -34.26
CA GLU A 317 35.75 24.99 -33.42
C GLU A 317 35.13 24.72 -32.04
N THR A 318 35.04 23.46 -31.67
CA THR A 318 34.56 23.02 -30.35
C THR A 318 35.72 22.64 -29.44
N ASP A 319 35.47 22.54 -28.13
CA ASP A 319 36.48 22.07 -27.18
C ASP A 319 36.76 20.56 -27.31
N ARG A 320 35.80 19.79 -27.86
CA ARG A 320 35.87 18.34 -28.08
C ARG A 320 35.26 17.95 -29.43
N PRO A 321 35.56 16.75 -29.97
CA PRO A 321 34.99 16.29 -31.23
C PRO A 321 33.47 16.27 -31.19
N LEU A 322 32.84 16.92 -32.19
CA LEU A 322 31.40 16.92 -32.38
C LEU A 322 31.03 15.78 -33.34
N SER A 323 30.27 14.80 -32.85
CA SER A 323 29.81 13.67 -33.68
C SER A 323 28.70 14.06 -34.65
N GLN A 324 27.77 14.89 -34.20
CA GLN A 324 26.67 15.44 -34.99
C GLN A 324 26.36 16.85 -34.48
N GLY A 325 26.32 17.82 -35.38
CA GLY A 325 25.91 19.20 -35.09
C GLY A 325 24.84 19.66 -36.06
N LEU A 326 23.97 20.55 -35.59
CA LEU A 326 22.94 21.17 -36.40
C LEU A 326 22.94 22.67 -36.07
N LEU A 327 22.96 23.51 -37.10
CA LEU A 327 22.60 24.91 -36.98
C LEU A 327 21.10 25.02 -37.24
N LEU A 328 20.37 25.60 -36.29
CA LEU A 328 18.93 25.82 -36.42
C LEU A 328 18.69 27.28 -36.78
N LEU A 329 18.08 27.53 -37.93
CA LEU A 329 17.70 28.88 -38.35
C LEU A 329 16.29 29.22 -37.84
N ASP A 330 16.00 30.50 -37.70
CA ASP A 330 14.72 31.03 -37.20
C ASP A 330 13.50 30.60 -38.05
N ASP A 331 13.72 30.32 -39.33
CA ASP A 331 12.69 29.79 -40.23
C ASP A 331 12.48 28.26 -40.09
N GLY A 332 13.10 27.64 -39.10
CA GLY A 332 13.02 26.22 -38.81
C GLY A 332 13.89 25.35 -39.71
N SER A 333 14.63 25.94 -40.66
CA SER A 333 15.57 25.20 -41.49
C SER A 333 16.76 24.71 -40.66
N ARG A 334 17.24 23.51 -40.97
CA ARG A 334 18.31 22.83 -40.24
C ARG A 334 19.48 22.62 -41.18
N VAL A 335 20.63 23.17 -40.85
CA VAL A 335 21.87 22.98 -41.60
C VAL A 335 22.75 22.03 -40.80
N ALA A 336 23.05 20.86 -41.37
CA ALA A 336 23.94 19.90 -40.73
C ALA A 336 25.37 20.45 -40.68
N LEU A 337 26.00 20.35 -39.53
CA LEU A 337 27.43 20.59 -39.38
C LEU A 337 28.15 19.27 -39.63
N GLU A 338 28.94 19.23 -40.70
CA GLU A 338 29.77 18.08 -41.04
C GLU A 338 31.10 18.18 -40.29
N SER A 339 31.50 17.10 -39.61
CA SER A 339 32.80 17.05 -38.95
C SER A 339 33.92 17.07 -40.00
N ARG A 340 34.79 18.08 -39.92
CA ARG A 340 35.99 18.20 -40.76
C ARG A 340 37.21 17.50 -40.15
N GLY A 341 37.01 16.76 -39.06
CA GLY A 341 38.05 16.06 -38.30
C GLY A 341 38.50 16.83 -37.06
N GLY A 342 38.86 16.07 -36.01
CA GLY A 342 39.22 16.63 -34.71
C GLY A 342 38.07 17.40 -34.07
N ASN A 343 38.31 18.67 -33.78
CA ASN A 343 37.38 19.57 -33.09
C ASN A 343 36.70 20.58 -34.03
N LEU A 344 36.79 20.37 -35.34
CA LEU A 344 36.26 21.30 -36.34
C LEU A 344 35.01 20.70 -37.00
N ALA A 345 33.97 21.51 -37.09
CA ALA A 345 32.76 21.19 -37.85
C ALA A 345 32.44 22.33 -38.81
N ALA A 346 31.99 22.01 -40.02
CA ALA A 346 31.67 22.99 -41.05
C ALA A 346 30.21 22.87 -41.49
N GLY A 347 29.55 24.01 -41.69
CA GLY A 347 28.23 24.10 -42.29
C GLY A 347 28.22 25.19 -43.36
N LYS A 348 27.32 25.06 -44.33
CA LYS A 348 27.17 26.03 -45.42
C LYS A 348 25.77 26.62 -45.40
N ILE A 349 25.68 27.94 -45.42
CA ILE A 349 24.40 28.66 -45.43
C ILE A 349 24.41 29.62 -46.61
N THR A 350 23.36 29.58 -47.44
CA THR A 350 23.13 30.60 -48.47
C THR A 350 22.27 31.71 -47.89
N ILE A 351 22.79 32.94 -47.90
CA ILE A 351 22.07 34.11 -47.38
C ILE A 351 20.97 34.48 -48.38
N ARG A 352 19.71 34.34 -47.95
CA ARG A 352 18.51 34.66 -48.77
C ARG A 352 17.67 35.77 -48.16
N LYS A 353 17.59 35.81 -46.84
CA LYS A 353 16.75 36.72 -46.06
C LYS A 353 17.38 36.93 -44.68
N ASP A 354 16.97 37.99 -44.01
CA ASP A 354 17.35 38.25 -42.63
C ASP A 354 16.74 37.19 -41.69
N GLY A 355 17.48 36.84 -40.63
CA GLY A 355 17.03 35.87 -39.63
C GLY A 355 18.06 35.62 -38.53
N LEU A 356 17.63 34.87 -37.51
CA LEU A 356 18.48 34.40 -36.42
C LEU A 356 18.93 32.95 -36.66
N TYR A 357 20.06 32.55 -36.08
CA TYR A 357 20.49 31.17 -36.06
C TYR A 357 21.06 30.80 -34.68
N SER A 358 20.85 29.56 -34.24
CA SER A 358 21.26 29.05 -32.91
C SER A 358 21.86 27.65 -32.97
#